data_AF-A0A7K0QR30-F1
#
_entry.id   AF-A0A7K0QR30-F1
#
_cell.length_a   1.000
_cell.length_b   1.000
_cell.length_c   1.000
_cell.angle_alpha   90.00
_cell.angle_beta   90.00
_cell.angle_gamma   90.00
#
_symmetry.space_group_name_H-M   'P 1'
#
loop_
_entity.id
_entity.type
_entity.pdbx_description
1 polymer ?
#
loop_
_entity_poly.entity_id
_entity_poly.type
_entity_poly.pdbx_seq_one_letter_code
_entity_poly.pdbx_strand_id
1 'polypeptide(L)'
;MLIGCVLSMTGDGKNALVANRDVAIAARAVNTGGGYDGKDYRLTGPQLLDLELICAAIAELVGRTIAYCDLPGDEFAAMML
;
A
#
# COMPACT_ATOMS: atom_id res chain seq x y z
N MET A 1 19.30 13.06 -9.24
CA MET A 1 19.49 11.83 -8.45
C MET A 1 18.41 11.81 -7.37
N LEU A 2 17.36 11.01 -7.55
CA LEU A 2 16.15 10.97 -6.70
C LEU A 2 16.34 10.11 -5.44
N ILE A 3 17.43 10.30 -4.71
CA ILE A 3 17.64 9.59 -3.44
C ILE A 3 16.63 10.13 -2.43
N GLY A 4 15.83 9.22 -1.83
CA GLY A 4 14.84 9.59 -0.83
C GLY A 4 13.48 10.02 -1.40
N CYS A 5 13.15 9.66 -2.65
CA CYS A 5 11.78 9.81 -3.16
C CYS A 5 11.14 8.47 -3.50
N VAL A 6 9.85 8.34 -3.16
CA VAL A 6 8.95 7.34 -3.73
C VAL A 6 8.31 7.96 -4.97
N LEU A 7 8.52 7.35 -6.12
CA LEU A 7 7.94 7.76 -7.39
C LEU A 7 6.65 6.96 -7.62
N SER A 8 5.59 7.62 -8.07
CA SER A 8 4.33 6.98 -8.48
C SER A 8 3.59 7.88 -9.47
N MET A 9 2.43 7.42 -9.93
CA MET A 9 1.48 8.19 -10.76
C MET A 9 0.08 8.24 -10.11
N THR A 10 0.03 8.12 -8.79
CA THR A 10 -1.22 7.86 -8.06
C THR A 10 -1.91 9.14 -7.59
N GLY A 11 -1.30 10.32 -7.76
CA GLY A 11 -1.79 11.58 -7.18
C GLY A 11 -2.16 11.41 -5.71
N ASP A 12 -3.34 11.91 -5.34
CA ASP A 12 -3.92 11.81 -3.98
C ASP A 12 -4.73 10.52 -3.77
N GLY A 13 -4.51 9.51 -4.63
CA GLY A 13 -5.19 8.23 -4.58
C GLY A 13 -4.96 7.52 -3.25
N LYS A 14 -6.05 7.10 -2.61
CA LYS A 14 -6.00 6.44 -1.29
C LYS A 14 -6.23 4.94 -1.40
N ASN A 15 -5.45 4.18 -0.66
CA ASN A 15 -5.58 2.73 -0.55
C ASN A 15 -5.54 2.28 0.90
N ALA A 16 -6.37 1.30 1.23
CA ALA A 16 -6.36 0.67 2.54
C ALA A 16 -5.44 -0.56 2.51
N LEU A 17 -4.13 -0.33 2.61
CA LEU A 17 -3.08 -1.34 2.52
C LEU A 17 -3.25 -2.40 3.63
N VAL A 18 -3.38 -3.67 3.23
CA VAL A 18 -3.45 -4.80 4.16
C VAL A 18 -2.10 -5.51 4.22
N ALA A 19 -1.64 -5.85 5.42
CA ALA A 19 -0.43 -6.63 5.58
C ALA A 19 -0.65 -8.07 5.12
N ASN A 20 0.32 -8.66 4.39
CA ASN A 20 0.25 -10.06 3.96
C ASN A 20 0.05 -11.03 5.14
N ARG A 21 0.56 -10.69 6.32
CA ARG A 21 0.34 -11.46 7.56
C ARG A 21 -1.14 -11.51 7.95
N ASP A 22 -1.86 -10.39 7.85
CA ASP A 22 -3.27 -10.32 8.21
C ASP A 22 -4.13 -11.04 7.17
N VAL A 23 -3.75 -10.97 5.90
CA VAL A 23 -4.35 -11.81 4.84
C VAL A 23 -4.19 -13.30 5.17
N ALA A 24 -3.00 -13.74 5.59
CA ALA A 24 -2.77 -15.14 5.96
C ALA A 24 -3.59 -15.58 7.19
N ILE A 25 -3.75 -14.70 8.18
CA ILE A 25 -4.60 -14.96 9.37
C ILE A 25 -6.07 -15.12 8.94
N ALA A 26 -6.58 -14.22 8.10
CA ALA A 26 -7.94 -14.29 7.58
C ALA A 26 -8.15 -15.56 6.73
N ALA A 27 -7.21 -15.90 5.85
CA ALA A 27 -7.25 -17.11 5.04
C ALA A 27 -7.30 -18.38 5.91
N ARG A 28 -6.50 -18.44 6.99
CA ARG A 28 -6.56 -19.54 7.95
C ARG A 28 -7.93 -19.65 8.62
N ALA A 29 -8.51 -18.52 9.04
CA ALA A 29 -9.82 -18.51 9.69
C ALA A 29 -10.91 -19.05 8.74
N VAL A 30 -10.89 -18.65 7.47
CA VAL A 30 -11.80 -19.17 6.44
C VAL A 30 -11.59 -20.65 6.20
N ASN A 31 -10.34 -21.10 6.03
CA ASN A 31 -10.02 -22.48 5.67
C ASN A 31 -10.27 -23.49 6.80
N THR A 32 -10.20 -23.06 8.06
CA THR A 32 -10.36 -23.94 9.24
C THR A 32 -11.68 -23.75 9.98
N GLY A 33 -12.39 -22.66 9.72
CA GLY A 33 -13.71 -22.38 10.27
C GLY A 33 -14.84 -22.84 9.34
N GLY A 34 -16.08 -22.62 9.76
CA GLY A 34 -17.28 -22.91 8.97
C GLY A 34 -18.14 -21.66 8.73
N GLY A 35 -19.03 -21.73 7.75
CA GLY A 35 -19.98 -20.65 7.46
C GLY A 35 -19.44 -19.54 6.57
N TYR A 36 -18.29 -19.76 5.90
CA TYR A 36 -17.67 -18.84 4.94
C TYR A 36 -17.92 -19.24 3.47
N ASP A 37 -18.59 -20.36 3.23
CA ASP A 37 -18.79 -20.91 1.88
C ASP A 37 -19.57 -19.95 0.97
N GLY A 38 -19.05 -19.74 -0.24
CA GLY A 38 -19.66 -18.89 -1.26
C GLY A 38 -19.68 -17.40 -0.90
N LYS A 39 -18.89 -16.96 0.09
CA LYS A 39 -18.81 -15.55 0.51
C LYS A 39 -17.52 -14.90 0.03
N ASP A 40 -17.66 -13.66 -0.43
CA ASP A 40 -16.54 -12.81 -0.81
C ASP A 40 -16.25 -11.78 0.28
N TYR A 41 -15.00 -11.74 0.73
CA TYR A 41 -14.54 -10.80 1.75
C TYR A 41 -13.42 -9.91 1.19
N ARG A 42 -13.64 -8.60 1.20
CA ARG A 42 -12.58 -7.62 0.90
C ARG A 42 -11.74 -7.41 2.15
N LEU A 43 -10.48 -7.84 2.11
CA LEU A 43 -9.53 -7.57 3.18
C LEU A 43 -8.84 -6.23 2.93
N THR A 44 -8.82 -5.39 3.96
CA THR A 44 -8.22 -4.06 3.91
C THR A 44 -7.40 -3.81 5.18
N GLY A 45 -6.47 -2.86 5.10
CA GLY A 45 -5.91 -2.25 6.30
C GLY A 45 -6.96 -1.45 7.08
N PRO A 46 -6.61 -1.00 8.30
CA PRO A 46 -7.53 -0.24 9.14
C PRO A 46 -7.75 1.21 8.68
N GLN A 47 -6.92 1.70 7.76
CA GLN A 47 -6.86 3.12 7.40
C GLN A 47 -6.67 3.27 5.88
N LEU A 48 -7.32 4.29 5.29
CA LEU A 48 -7.03 4.74 3.93
C LEU A 48 -5.81 5.66 3.98
N LEU A 49 -4.79 5.33 3.19
CA LEU A 49 -3.54 6.07 3.12
C LEU A 49 -3.27 6.51 1.67
N ASP A 50 -2.84 7.75 1.49
CA ASP A 50 -2.16 8.21 0.29
C ASP A 50 -0.64 8.03 0.45
N LEU A 51 0.13 8.25 -0.64
CA LEU A 51 1.57 8.07 -0.62
C LEU A 51 2.31 9.11 0.23
N GLU A 52 1.73 10.29 0.47
CA GLU A 52 2.33 11.27 1.38
C GLU A 52 2.33 10.74 2.82
N LEU A 53 1.20 10.22 3.30
CA LEU A 53 1.10 9.60 4.63
C LEU A 53 2.01 8.39 4.76
N ILE A 54 2.13 7.57 3.71
CA ILE A 54 3.04 6.42 3.71
C ILE A 54 4.50 6.87 3.79
N CYS A 55 4.90 7.86 3.00
CA CYS A 55 6.27 8.39 3.03
C CYS A 55 6.59 9.02 4.38
N ALA A 56 5.66 9.75 4.99
CA ALA A 56 5.83 10.32 6.33
C ALA A 56 6.05 9.24 7.39
N ALA A 57 5.24 8.17 7.37
CA ALA A 57 5.39 7.06 8.31
C ALA A 57 6.74 6.34 8.15
N ILE A 58 7.20 6.14 6.90
CA ILE A 58 8.51 5.56 6.63
C ILE A 58 9.62 6.51 7.12
N ALA A 59 9.53 7.80 6.81
CA ALA A 59 10.52 8.81 7.19
C ALA A 59 10.73 8.88 8.71
N GLU A 60 9.64 8.79 9.49
CA GLU A 60 9.68 8.71 10.96
C GLU A 60 10.50 7.49 11.42
N LEU A 61 10.25 6.31 10.84
CA LEU A 61 10.93 5.07 11.22
C LEU A 61 12.41 5.05 10.82
N VAL A 62 12.76 5.63 9.68
CA VAL A 62 14.14 5.59 9.16
C VAL A 62 14.99 6.79 9.58
N GLY A 63 14.39 7.82 10.18
CA GLY A 63 15.09 9.01 10.65
C GLY A 63 15.65 9.90 9.53
N ARG A 64 15.07 9.86 8.33
CA ARG A 64 15.46 10.71 7.19
C ARG A 64 14.24 11.06 6.34
N THR A 65 14.30 12.19 5.66
CA THR A 65 13.23 12.62 4.75
C THR A 65 13.03 11.62 3.61
N ILE A 66 11.77 11.22 3.42
CA ILE A 66 11.28 10.49 2.26
C ILE A 66 10.15 11.31 1.66
N ALA A 67 10.28 11.73 0.40
CA ALA A 67 9.26 12.49 -0.31
C ALA A 67 8.42 11.56 -1.21
N TYR A 68 7.20 12.00 -1.52
CA TYR A 68 6.41 11.46 -2.61
C TYR A 68 6.57 12.36 -3.85
N CYS A 69 6.91 11.77 -4.99
CA CYS A 69 7.03 12.44 -6.29
C CYS A 69 5.98 11.83 -7.23
N ASP A 70 4.86 12.52 -7.41
CA ASP A 70 3.85 12.16 -8.40
C ASP A 70 4.32 12.53 -9.80
N LEU A 71 4.27 11.58 -10.72
CA LEU A 71 4.72 11.70 -12.10
C LEU A 71 3.54 11.49 -13.05
N PRO A 72 3.58 12.11 -14.24
CA PRO A 72 2.75 11.70 -15.36
C PRO A 72 2.87 10.20 -15.63
N GLY A 73 1.76 9.57 -16.01
CA GLY A 73 1.70 8.11 -16.12
C GLY A 73 2.65 7.52 -17.18
N ASP A 74 2.90 8.25 -18.26
CA ASP A 74 3.88 7.91 -19.29
C ASP A 74 5.32 7.99 -18.79
N GLU A 75 5.65 9.01 -18.00
CA GLU A 75 6.96 9.13 -17.36
C GLU A 75 7.21 8.01 -16.33
N PHE A 76 6.24 7.74 -15.45
CA PHE A 76 6.38 6.65 -14.47
C PHE A 76 6.46 5.28 -15.17
N ALA A 77 5.66 5.05 -16.22
CA ALA A 77 5.73 3.82 -17.00
C ALA A 77 7.10 3.61 -17.66
N ALA A 78 7.73 4.66 -18.19
CA ALA A 78 9.06 4.59 -18.78
C ALA A 78 10.16 4.22 -17.78
N MET A 79 9.95 4.44 -16.48
CA MET A 79 10.90 4.06 -15.42
C MET A 79 10.76 2.60 -14.94
N MET A 80 9.64 1.95 -15.25
CA MET A 80 9.32 0.59 -14.78
C MET A 80 9.69 -0.51 -15.80
N LEU A 81 10.24 -0.13 -16.96
CA LEU A 81 10.67 -1.00 -18.05
C LEU A 81 12.20 -1.09 -18.11
#